data_AF-A0A537IR74-F1
#
_entry.id   AF-A0A537IR74-F1
#
_cell.length_a   1.000
_cell.length_b   1.000
_cell.length_c   1.000
_cell.angle_alpha   90.00
_cell.angle_beta   90.00
_cell.angle_gamma   90.00
#
_symmetry.space_group_name_H-M   'P 1'
#
loop_
_entity.id
_entity.type
_entity.pdbx_description
1 polymer ?
#
loop_
_entity_poly.entity_id
_entity_poly.type
_entity_poly.pdbx_seq_one_letter_code
_entity_poly.pdbx_strand_id
1 'polypeptide(L)'
;MIPAVEDSNPGARMWARHLNYVDHLKQYHPEYRRWSRLWTYSFYLPVISIVIIAYFSAVERSLFLVLLAAIVVVALYVPLLLIRWRSVRVFREAWILFGKPKSRRE
;
A
#
# COMPACT_ATOMS: atom_id res chain seq x y z
N MET A 1 17.37 -7.59 4.53
CA MET A 1 16.50 -8.22 5.54
C MET A 1 16.21 -7.19 6.63
N ILE A 2 14.97 -7.04 7.09
CA ILE A 2 14.63 -6.08 8.18
C ILE A 2 15.10 -6.72 9.49
N PRO A 3 15.94 -6.05 10.30
CA PRO A 3 16.43 -6.62 11.54
C PRO A 3 15.28 -6.97 12.48
N ALA A 4 15.33 -8.19 13.03
CA ALA A 4 14.42 -8.63 14.08
C ALA A 4 14.78 -7.93 15.40
N VAL A 5 13.77 -7.62 16.20
CA VAL A 5 13.94 -6.98 17.50
C VAL A 5 13.47 -7.95 18.57
N GLU A 6 14.38 -8.33 19.46
CA GLU A 6 14.08 -9.13 20.65
C GLU A 6 13.61 -8.19 21.77
N ASP A 7 12.30 -8.19 22.01
CA ASP A 7 11.67 -7.51 23.14
C ASP A 7 10.60 -8.46 23.69
N SER A 8 10.36 -8.50 24.99
CA SER A 8 9.34 -9.37 25.59
C SER A 8 7.91 -8.92 25.24
N ASN A 9 7.69 -7.63 25.00
CA ASN A 9 6.39 -7.04 24.70
C ASN A 9 6.04 -7.19 23.20
N PRO A 10 4.92 -7.85 22.85
CA PRO A 10 4.52 -8.04 21.46
C PRO A 10 4.23 -6.73 20.71
N GLY A 11 3.71 -5.71 21.40
CA GLY A 11 3.45 -4.39 20.83
C GLY A 11 4.74 -3.65 20.46
N ALA A 12 5.71 -3.65 21.37
CA ALA A 12 7.03 -3.04 21.13
C ALA A 12 7.77 -3.71 19.96
N ARG A 13 7.73 -5.05 19.87
CA ARG A 13 8.31 -5.80 18.73
C ARG A 13 7.68 -5.44 17.39
N MET A 14 6.36 -5.23 17.33
CA MET A 14 5.68 -4.84 16.09
C MET A 14 6.05 -3.43 15.67
N TRP A 15 6.05 -2.51 16.63
CA TRP A 15 6.39 -1.10 16.39
C TRP A 15 7.85 -0.95 15.92
N ALA A 16 8.80 -1.59 16.60
CA ALA A 16 10.21 -1.53 16.22
C ALA A 16 10.47 -2.16 14.84
N ARG A 17 9.80 -3.28 14.52
CA ARG A 17 9.84 -3.84 13.15
C ARG A 17 9.28 -2.90 12.10
N HIS A 18 8.21 -2.17 12.42
CA HIS A 18 7.64 -1.16 11.52
C HIS A 18 8.63 -0.02 11.28
N LEU A 19 9.28 0.51 12.32
CA LEU A 19 10.30 1.55 12.18
C LEU A 19 11.47 1.07 11.32
N ASN A 20 12.03 -0.11 11.61
CA ASN A 20 13.11 -0.70 10.82
C ASN A 20 12.70 -0.90 9.35
N TYR A 21 11.44 -1.27 9.09
CA TYR A 21 10.91 -1.35 7.72
C TYR A 21 10.86 0.02 7.04
N VAL A 22 10.36 1.05 7.73
CA VAL A 22 10.25 2.41 7.20
C VAL A 22 11.63 3.02 6.94
N ASP A 23 12.60 2.78 7.81
CA ASP A 23 13.97 3.24 7.65
C ASP A 23 14.68 2.50 6.52
N HIS A 24 14.49 1.18 6.42
CA HIS A 24 14.99 0.41 5.29
C HIS A 24 14.41 0.91 3.96
N LEU A 25 13.11 1.18 3.91
CA LEU A 25 12.47 1.81 2.74
C LEU A 25 13.05 3.20 2.44
N LYS A 26 13.32 4.01 3.47
CA LYS A 26 13.92 5.35 3.32
C LYS A 26 15.28 5.26 2.65
N GLN A 27 16.10 4.31 3.10
CA GLN A 27 17.51 4.23 2.75
C GLN A 27 17.74 3.50 1.43
N TYR A 28 17.06 2.36 1.23
CA TYR A 28 17.34 1.47 0.11
C TYR A 28 16.31 1.54 -1.02
N HIS A 29 15.11 2.05 -0.75
CA HIS A 29 14.02 2.10 -1.73
C HIS A 29 13.23 3.44 -1.73
N PRO A 30 13.92 4.59 -1.85
CA PRO A 30 13.29 5.90 -1.71
C PRO A 30 12.22 6.18 -2.77
N GLU A 31 12.42 5.69 -3.99
CA GLU A 31 11.47 5.85 -5.10
C GLU A 31 10.16 5.13 -4.83
N TYR A 32 10.24 3.85 -4.42
CA TYR A 32 9.05 3.08 -4.03
C TYR A 32 8.34 3.72 -2.84
N ARG A 33 9.09 4.25 -1.85
CA ARG A 33 8.49 4.97 -0.72
C ARG A 33 7.74 6.22 -1.17
N ARG A 34 8.30 7.02 -2.08
CA ARG A 34 7.63 8.21 -2.64
C ARG A 34 6.39 7.83 -3.43
N TRP A 35 6.53 6.86 -4.34
CA TRP A 35 5.44 6.36 -5.16
C TRP A 35 4.31 5.78 -4.31
N SER A 36 4.60 4.92 -3.34
CA SER A 36 3.59 4.30 -2.48
C SER A 36 2.85 5.33 -1.61
N ARG A 37 3.57 6.34 -1.12
CA ARG A 37 2.98 7.47 -0.40
C ARG A 37 2.02 8.25 -1.32
N LEU A 38 2.48 8.69 -2.48
CA LEU A 38 1.64 9.39 -3.46
C LEU A 38 0.45 8.53 -3.88
N TRP A 39 0.65 7.24 -4.11
CA TRP A 39 -0.41 6.30 -4.47
C TRP A 39 -1.51 6.26 -3.41
N THR A 40 -1.14 6.14 -2.14
CA THR A 40 -2.11 6.07 -1.04
C THR A 40 -2.84 7.40 -0.85
N TYR A 41 -2.13 8.52 -0.82
CA TYR A 41 -2.75 9.83 -0.52
C TYR A 41 -3.49 10.45 -1.71
N SER A 42 -3.02 10.25 -2.94
CA SER A 42 -3.60 10.90 -4.12
C SER A 42 -4.64 10.05 -4.84
N PHE A 43 -4.58 8.72 -4.71
CA PHE A 43 -5.50 7.83 -5.43
C PHE A 43 -6.35 6.99 -4.47
N TYR A 44 -5.75 6.33 -3.50
CA TYR A 44 -6.51 5.39 -2.67
C TYR A 44 -7.48 6.07 -1.70
N LEU A 45 -7.01 7.04 -0.91
CA LEU A 45 -7.84 7.75 0.09
C LEU A 45 -8.95 8.63 -0.51
N PRO A 46 -8.70 9.42 -1.58
CA PRO A 46 -9.76 10.22 -2.17
C PRO A 46 -10.83 9.36 -2.83
N VAL A 47 -10.42 8.33 -3.59
CA VAL A 47 -11.37 7.47 -4.29
C VAL A 47 -12.25 6.71 -3.29
N ILE A 48 -11.69 6.14 -2.21
CA ILE A 48 -12.52 5.40 -1.22
C ILE A 48 -13.56 6.31 -0.55
N SER A 49 -13.19 7.57 -0.31
CA SER A 49 -14.10 8.56 0.29
C SER A 49 -15.27 8.86 -0.66
N ILE A 50 -14.98 9.05 -1.95
CA ILE A 50 -16.00 9.26 -2.99
C ILE A 50 -16.91 8.04 -3.11
N VAL A 51 -16.37 6.83 -3.07
CA VAL A 51 -17.15 5.58 -3.13
C VAL A 51 -18.14 5.49 -1.97
N ILE A 52 -17.69 5.78 -0.75
CA ILE A 52 -18.53 5.74 0.45
C ILE A 52 -19.69 6.75 0.32
N ILE A 53 -19.40 7.99 -0.08
CA ILE A 53 -20.43 9.03 -0.28
C ILE A 53 -21.42 8.63 -1.37
N ALA A 54 -20.93 8.12 -2.49
CA ALA A 54 -21.78 7.67 -3.60
C ALA A 54 -22.68 6.49 -3.20
N TYR A 55 -22.16 5.54 -2.43
CA TYR A 55 -22.92 4.40 -1.91
C TYR A 55 -24.07 4.86 -1.01
N PHE A 56 -23.79 5.68 0.00
CA PHE A 56 -24.84 6.21 0.89
C PHE A 56 -25.86 7.07 0.15
N SER A 57 -25.44 7.82 -0.87
CA SER A 57 -26.36 8.61 -1.69
C SER A 57 -27.26 7.76 -2.59
N ALA A 58 -26.80 6.57 -3.00
CA ALA A 58 -27.52 5.68 -3.91
C ALA A 58 -28.45 4.70 -3.19
N VAL A 59 -28.06 4.23 -1.99
CA VAL A 59 -28.76 3.15 -1.28
C VAL A 59 -30.20 3.51 -0.90
N GLU A 60 -30.46 4.78 -0.57
CA GLU A 60 -31.80 5.25 -0.21
C GLU A 60 -32.70 5.55 -1.42
N ARG A 61 -32.12 5.60 -2.64
CA ARG A 61 -32.84 6.04 -3.84
C ARG A 61 -33.31 4.89 -4.72
N SER A 62 -32.41 3.96 -5.06
CA SER A 62 -32.74 2.85 -5.97
C SER A 62 -31.62 1.81 -6.03
N LEU A 63 -31.99 0.53 -6.09
CA LEU A 63 -31.06 -0.58 -6.36
C LEU A 63 -30.31 -0.42 -7.69
N PHE A 64 -30.95 0.18 -8.70
CA PHE A 64 -30.29 0.42 -9.99
C PHE A 64 -29.13 1.42 -9.86
N LEU A 65 -29.29 2.47 -9.04
CA LEU A 65 -28.24 3.44 -8.77
C LEU A 65 -27.09 2.83 -7.97
N VAL A 66 -27.39 1.91 -7.05
CA VAL A 66 -26.37 1.16 -6.32
C VAL A 66 -25.55 0.28 -7.25
N LEU A 67 -26.21 -0.44 -8.17
CA LEU A 67 -25.55 -1.26 -9.19
C LEU A 67 -24.67 -0.40 -10.11
N LEU A 68 -25.19 0.73 -10.59
CA LEU A 68 -24.43 1.66 -11.43
C LEU A 68 -23.20 2.21 -10.69
N ALA A 69 -23.37 2.62 -9.43
CA ALA A 69 -22.26 3.07 -8.59
C ALA A 69 -21.21 1.97 -8.41
N ALA A 70 -21.62 0.72 -8.15
CA ALA A 70 -20.71 -0.41 -8.04
C ALA A 70 -19.90 -0.65 -9.32
N ILE A 71 -20.54 -0.56 -10.50
CA ILE A 71 -19.86 -0.71 -11.80
C ILE A 71 -18.80 0.39 -11.97
N VAL A 72 -19.15 1.65 -11.70
CA VAL A 72 -18.22 2.78 -11.80
C VAL A 72 -17.04 2.59 -10.84
N VAL A 73 -17.30 2.17 -9.61
CA VAL A 73 -16.27 1.89 -8.61
C VAL A 73 -15.31 0.82 -9.11
N VAL A 74 -15.83 -0.32 -9.61
CA VAL A 74 -15.02 -1.42 -10.13
C VAL A 74 -14.18 -0.95 -11.33
N ALA A 75 -14.79 -0.22 -12.27
CA ALA A 75 -14.11 0.30 -13.45
C ALA A 75 -12.94 1.24 -13.10
N LEU A 76 -13.05 2.01 -12.01
CA LEU A 76 -11.98 2.89 -11.53
C LEU A 76 -10.95 2.15 -10.67
N TYR A 77 -11.39 1.27 -9.77
CA TYR A 77 -10.50 0.60 -8.81
C TYR A 77 -9.69 -0.55 -9.40
N VAL A 78 -10.26 -1.32 -10.32
CA VAL A 78 -9.57 -2.50 -10.87
C VAL A 78 -8.28 -2.10 -11.61
N PRO A 79 -8.28 -1.10 -12.50
CA PRO A 79 -7.04 -0.63 -13.13
C PRO A 79 -6.01 -0.15 -12.11
N LEU A 80 -6.44 0.61 -11.11
CA LEU A 80 -5.56 1.10 -10.03
C LEU A 80 -4.95 -0.08 -9.24
N LEU A 81 -5.75 -1.08 -8.90
CA LEU A 81 -5.28 -2.30 -8.23
C LEU A 81 -4.26 -3.05 -9.07
N LEU A 82 -4.48 -3.18 -10.39
CA LEU A 82 -3.56 -3.85 -11.29
C LEU A 82 -2.22 -3.11 -11.40
N ILE A 83 -2.25 -1.77 -11.52
CA ILE A 83 -1.05 -0.93 -11.52
C ILE A 83 -0.30 -1.11 -10.20
N ARG A 84 -1.00 -0.99 -9.07
CA ARG A 84 -0.40 -1.17 -7.74
C ARG A 84 0.22 -2.55 -7.60
N TRP A 85 -0.49 -3.60 -8.03
CA TRP A 85 -0.02 -4.96 -7.95
C TRP A 85 1.24 -5.18 -8.78
N ARG A 86 1.31 -4.65 -10.01
CA ARG A 86 2.51 -4.70 -10.84
C ARG A 86 3.68 -3.99 -10.18
N SER A 87 3.51 -2.76 -9.70
CA SER A 87 4.57 -1.99 -9.03
C SER A 87 5.06 -2.67 -7.74
N VAL A 88 4.16 -3.28 -6.97
CA VAL A 88 4.51 -4.04 -5.76
C VAL A 88 5.28 -5.32 -6.11
N ARG A 89 4.93 -6.02 -7.19
CA ARG A 89 5.68 -7.20 -7.65
C ARG A 89 7.11 -6.84 -8.05
N VAL A 90 7.28 -5.81 -8.87
CA VAL A 90 8.60 -5.30 -9.27
C VAL A 90 9.42 -4.90 -8.04
N PHE A 91 8.79 -4.23 -7.07
CA PHE A 91 9.44 -3.90 -5.81
C PHE A 91 9.85 -5.14 -5.00
N ARG A 92 9.00 -6.17 -4.91
CA ARG A 92 9.33 -7.42 -4.20
C ARG A 92 10.50 -8.16 -4.85
N GLU A 93 10.55 -8.19 -6.18
CA GLU A 93 11.67 -8.78 -6.92
C GLU A 93 12.97 -7.99 -6.64
N ALA A 94 12.91 -6.66 -6.72
CA ALA A 94 14.04 -5.80 -6.36
C ALA A 94 14.46 -5.97 -4.88
N TRP A 95 13.50 -6.16 -3.98
CA TRP A 95 13.77 -6.39 -2.55
C TRP A 95 14.52 -7.70 -2.30
N ILE A 96 14.23 -8.75 -3.06
CA ILE A 96 14.94 -10.04 -2.95
C ILE A 96 16.36 -9.92 -3.49
N LEU A 97 16.54 -9.18 -4.60
CA LEU A 97 17.83 -9.01 -5.27
C LEU A 97 18.77 -8.05 -4.53
N PHE A 98 18.26 -6.92 -4.05
CA PHE A 98 19.04 -5.85 -3.39
C PHE A 98 18.92 -5.83 -1.87
N GLY A 99 18.02 -6.63 -1.28
CA GLY A 99 17.82 -6.75 0.16
C GLY A 99 18.77 -7.75 0.84
N LYS A 100 19.67 -8.40 0.10
CA LYS A 100 20.87 -8.97 0.71
C LYS A 100 21.74 -7.80 1.15
N PRO A 101 22.02 -7.63 2.46
CA PRO A 101 22.99 -6.62 2.88
C PRO A 101 24.25 -6.89 2.06
N LYS A 102 24.79 -5.83 1.43
CA LYS A 102 26.16 -5.86 0.91
C LYS A 102 26.97 -6.41 2.07
N SER A 103 27.44 -7.66 1.97
CA SER A 103 28.32 -8.21 2.99
C SER A 103 29.38 -7.15 3.19
N ARG A 104 29.49 -6.71 4.45
CA ARG A 104 30.53 -5.80 4.88
C ARG A 104 31.80 -6.34 4.24
N ARG A 105 32.43 -5.55 3.36
CA ARG A 105 33.72 -5.90 2.77
C ARG A 105 34.62 -6.32 3.93
N GLU A 106 35.04 -7.58 3.92
CA GLU A 106 36.31 -7.98 4.50
C GLU A 106 37.36 -7.76 3.42
#